data_AF-A0A0L0F1R2-F1
#
_entry.id   AF-A0A0L0F1R2-F1
#
_cell.length_a   1.000
_cell.length_b   1.000
_cell.length_c   1.000
_cell.angle_alpha   90.00
_cell.angle_beta   90.00
_cell.angle_gamma   90.00
#
_symmetry.space_group_name_H-M   'P 1'
#
loop_
_entity.id
_entity.type
_entity.pdbx_description
1 polymer ?
#
loop_
_entity_poly.entity_id
_entity_poly.type
_entity_poly.pdbx_seq_one_letter_code
_entity_poly.pdbx_strand_id
1 'polypeptide(L)'
;MDIKGIKRDTITYSAVISACGKGVKWQYALDLFDEMEIKGITRNTITYNAAITACGRGNQCKKALEIFMEMSEKNIPKAHGSYIAIIQALGSDCTNNDVIDALYEDMLTSLPDFGQRWLRLNRHGMLDLHDHSQYMAQAATRRLLRILQKQEGYDSPEKSSELKCIIVGQGNDSADGLQLLKAVQAQLESLSPPIASYTQSENSGQLALNKRDLGDWLKHKA
;
A
#
# COMPACT_ATOMS: atom_id res chain seq x y z
N MET A 1 -7.95 -12.28 -30.83
CA MET A 1 -8.61 -13.60 -30.98
C MET A 1 -10.12 -13.37 -30.93
N ASP A 2 -10.77 -13.33 -32.09
CA ASP A 2 -12.20 -13.58 -32.20
C ASP A 2 -12.32 -14.99 -32.78
N ILE A 3 -12.42 -15.98 -31.89
CA ILE A 3 -12.77 -17.33 -32.30
C ILE A 3 -14.28 -17.25 -32.59
N LYS A 4 -14.63 -17.37 -33.87
CA LYS A 4 -16.00 -17.23 -34.41
C LYS A 4 -17.05 -17.82 -33.45
N GLY A 5 -17.75 -16.95 -32.71
CA GLY A 5 -18.92 -17.31 -31.90
C GLY A 5 -18.91 -16.88 -30.43
N ILE A 6 -17.74 -16.63 -29.81
CA ILE A 6 -17.69 -16.23 -28.39
C ILE A 6 -17.49 -14.72 -28.30
N LYS A 7 -18.56 -13.99 -27.91
CA LYS A 7 -18.48 -12.54 -27.66
C LYS A 7 -17.65 -12.31 -26.40
N ARG A 8 -16.63 -11.45 -26.52
CA ARG A 8 -15.82 -11.05 -25.35
C ARG A 8 -16.73 -10.40 -24.31
N ASP A 9 -16.55 -10.81 -23.08
CA ASP A 9 -17.24 -10.31 -21.90
C ASP A 9 -16.25 -9.62 -20.94
N THR A 10 -16.77 -9.07 -19.84
CA THR A 10 -15.96 -8.39 -18.83
C THR A 10 -14.79 -9.25 -18.36
N ILE A 11 -15.00 -10.56 -18.12
CA ILE A 11 -13.96 -11.49 -17.67
C ILE A 11 -12.83 -11.58 -18.69
N THR A 12 -13.18 -11.74 -19.97
CA THR A 12 -12.22 -11.83 -21.06
C THR A 12 -11.39 -10.55 -21.17
N TYR A 13 -12.02 -9.38 -21.11
CA TYR A 13 -11.30 -8.11 -21.14
C TYR A 13 -10.38 -7.94 -19.92
N SER A 14 -10.87 -8.19 -18.70
CA SER A 14 -10.05 -8.07 -17.48
C SER A 14 -8.80 -8.95 -17.56
N ALA A 15 -8.93 -10.18 -18.07
CA ALA A 15 -7.82 -11.10 -18.22
C ALA A 15 -6.77 -10.59 -19.23
N VAL A 16 -7.21 -10.10 -20.39
CA VAL A 16 -6.30 -9.57 -21.42
C VAL A 16 -5.62 -8.29 -20.95
N ILE A 17 -6.35 -7.37 -20.30
CA ILE A 17 -5.78 -6.14 -19.72
C ILE A 17 -4.71 -6.50 -18.68
N SER A 18 -4.97 -7.48 -17.81
CA SER A 18 -3.99 -7.97 -16.84
C SER A 18 -2.74 -8.56 -17.51
N ALA A 19 -2.92 -9.33 -18.59
CA ALA A 19 -1.81 -9.87 -19.38
C ALA A 19 -0.99 -8.76 -20.07
N CYS A 20 -1.64 -7.74 -20.64
CA CYS A 20 -0.98 -6.55 -21.17
C CYS A 20 -0.15 -5.84 -20.10
N GLY A 21 -0.69 -5.69 -18.90
CA GLY A 21 0.05 -5.15 -17.75
C GLY A 21 1.28 -5.98 -17.39
N LYS A 22 1.20 -7.32 -17.41
CA LYS A 22 2.37 -8.21 -17.21
C LYS A 22 3.42 -8.05 -18.31
N GLY A 23 3.00 -7.80 -19.54
CA GLY A 23 3.88 -7.52 -20.68
C GLY A 23 4.36 -6.07 -20.78
N VAL A 24 4.06 -5.21 -19.80
CA VAL A 24 4.39 -3.76 -19.81
C VAL A 24 3.82 -3.06 -21.06
N LYS A 25 2.68 -3.55 -21.58
CA LYS A 25 1.95 -2.99 -22.73
C LYS A 25 0.78 -2.13 -22.25
N TRP A 26 1.09 -1.10 -21.47
CA TRP A 26 0.06 -0.29 -20.81
C TRP A 26 -0.85 0.45 -21.80
N GLN A 27 -0.34 0.90 -22.96
CA GLN A 27 -1.17 1.54 -23.98
C GLN A 27 -2.26 0.59 -24.47
N TYR A 28 -1.87 -0.63 -24.88
CA TYR A 28 -2.82 -1.66 -25.30
C TYR A 28 -3.81 -2.03 -24.20
N ALA A 29 -3.37 -2.04 -22.94
CA ALA A 29 -4.26 -2.28 -21.80
C ALA A 29 -5.34 -1.20 -21.70
N LEU A 30 -4.98 0.07 -21.93
CA LEU A 30 -5.93 1.20 -21.92
C LEU A 30 -6.80 1.22 -23.17
N ASP A 31 -6.26 0.91 -24.34
CA ASP A 31 -7.07 0.80 -25.57
C ASP A 31 -8.19 -0.25 -25.39
N LEU A 32 -7.86 -1.39 -24.77
CA LEU A 32 -8.85 -2.43 -24.43
C LEU A 32 -9.83 -1.99 -23.35
N PHE A 33 -9.36 -1.22 -22.36
CA PHE A 33 -10.21 -0.65 -21.32
C PHE A 33 -11.23 0.31 -21.92
N ASP A 34 -10.81 1.18 -22.84
CA ASP A 34 -11.64 2.15 -23.58
C ASP A 34 -12.61 1.45 -24.54
N GLU A 35 -12.14 0.38 -25.22
CA GLU A 35 -12.94 -0.44 -26.11
C GLU A 35 -14.18 -1.04 -25.42
N MET A 36 -14.08 -1.40 -24.13
CA MET A 36 -15.24 -1.93 -23.38
C MET A 36 -16.41 -0.96 -23.35
N GLU A 37 -16.15 0.34 -23.13
CA GLU A 37 -17.19 1.37 -23.07
C GLU A 37 -17.82 1.60 -24.45
N ILE A 38 -16.99 1.65 -25.50
CA ILE A 38 -17.45 1.75 -26.90
C ILE A 38 -18.35 0.56 -27.27
N LYS A 39 -18.05 -0.63 -26.77
CA LYS A 39 -18.81 -1.86 -27.03
C LYS A 39 -19.98 -2.09 -26.06
N GLY A 40 -20.22 -1.17 -25.13
CA GLY A 40 -21.27 -1.29 -24.11
C GLY A 40 -21.05 -2.46 -23.13
N ILE A 41 -19.80 -2.87 -22.93
CA ILE A 41 -19.42 -3.91 -21.98
C ILE A 41 -19.09 -3.26 -20.65
N THR A 42 -19.75 -3.69 -19.58
CA THR A 42 -19.59 -3.08 -18.26
C THR A 42 -18.20 -3.36 -17.68
N ARG A 43 -17.53 -2.29 -17.23
CA ARG A 43 -16.31 -2.36 -16.43
C ARG A 43 -16.70 -2.60 -14.97
N ASN A 44 -15.96 -3.44 -14.28
CA ASN A 44 -16.12 -3.69 -12.84
C ASN A 44 -14.81 -3.41 -12.10
N THR A 45 -14.82 -3.54 -10.77
CA THR A 45 -13.64 -3.34 -9.91
C THR A 45 -12.41 -4.12 -10.39
N ILE A 46 -12.58 -5.34 -10.91
CA ILE A 46 -11.47 -6.17 -11.41
C ILE A 46 -10.85 -5.53 -12.66
N THR A 47 -11.68 -5.06 -13.60
CA THR A 47 -11.22 -4.37 -14.81
C THR A 47 -10.46 -3.08 -14.48
N TYR A 48 -10.99 -2.25 -13.59
CA TYR A 48 -10.31 -1.02 -13.14
C TYR A 48 -8.97 -1.34 -12.49
N ASN A 49 -8.92 -2.31 -11.58
CA ASN A 49 -7.67 -2.70 -10.91
C ASN A 49 -6.62 -3.23 -11.89
N ALA A 50 -7.05 -3.97 -12.93
CA ALA A 50 -6.15 -4.45 -13.98
C ALA A 50 -5.55 -3.29 -14.80
N ALA A 51 -6.36 -2.29 -15.15
CA ALA A 51 -5.89 -1.10 -15.86
C ALA A 51 -4.94 -0.24 -15.01
N ILE A 52 -5.28 0.01 -13.74
CA ILE A 52 -4.41 0.73 -12.78
C ILE A 52 -3.06 0.01 -12.67
N THR A 53 -3.06 -1.32 -12.52
CA THR A 53 -1.84 -2.12 -12.43
C THR A 53 -1.01 -2.03 -13.72
N ALA A 54 -1.66 -2.07 -14.88
CA ALA A 54 -0.98 -1.91 -16.17
C ALA A 54 -0.33 -0.53 -16.30
N CYS A 55 -1.02 0.54 -15.90
CA CYS A 55 -0.48 1.89 -15.84
C CYS A 55 0.72 1.98 -14.90
N GLY A 56 0.62 1.42 -13.69
CA GLY A 56 1.72 1.39 -12.73
C GLY A 56 2.98 0.75 -13.29
N ARG A 57 2.85 -0.45 -13.90
CA ARG A 57 3.98 -1.13 -14.56
C ARG A 57 4.53 -0.40 -15.78
N GLY A 58 3.73 0.47 -16.38
CA GLY A 58 4.11 1.35 -17.47
C GLY A 58 4.66 2.71 -17.03
N ASN A 59 4.87 2.91 -15.72
CA ASN A 59 5.29 4.16 -15.09
C ASN A 59 4.34 5.33 -15.42
N GLN A 60 3.05 5.04 -15.59
CA GLN A 60 2.00 6.02 -15.90
C GLN A 60 1.17 6.36 -14.66
N CYS A 61 1.83 6.93 -13.65
CA CYS A 61 1.24 7.22 -12.34
C CYS A 61 0.03 8.16 -12.41
N LYS A 62 0.11 9.20 -13.25
CA LYS A 62 -1.01 10.14 -13.45
C LYS A 62 -2.25 9.43 -13.99
N LYS A 63 -2.07 8.57 -15.01
CA LYS A 63 -3.17 7.78 -15.59
C LYS A 63 -3.73 6.77 -14.59
N ALA A 64 -2.86 6.11 -13.82
CA ALA A 64 -3.30 5.19 -12.76
C ALA A 64 -4.21 5.91 -11.74
N LEU A 65 -3.83 7.12 -11.33
CA LEU A 65 -4.61 7.93 -10.40
C LEU A 65 -5.93 8.42 -11.01
N GLU A 66 -5.91 8.88 -12.26
CA GLU A 66 -7.12 9.27 -13.01
C GLU A 66 -8.14 8.12 -13.05
N ILE A 67 -7.70 6.91 -13.42
CA ILE A 67 -8.55 5.71 -13.48
C ILE A 67 -9.08 5.33 -12.09
N PHE A 68 -8.26 5.48 -11.03
CA PHE A 68 -8.70 5.23 -9.66
C PHE A 68 -9.76 6.23 -9.20
N MET A 69 -9.65 7.51 -9.58
CA MET A 69 -10.64 8.54 -9.27
C MET A 69 -11.95 8.31 -10.05
N GLU A 70 -11.87 7.92 -11.33
CA GLU A 70 -13.01 7.61 -12.19
C GLU A 70 -13.92 6.53 -11.58
N MET A 71 -13.38 5.58 -10.80
CA MET A 71 -14.19 4.57 -10.12
C MET A 71 -15.31 5.20 -9.28
N SER A 72 -15.03 6.29 -8.56
CA SER A 72 -16.05 6.99 -7.76
C SER A 72 -17.09 7.67 -8.66
N GLU A 73 -16.66 8.30 -9.75
CA GLU A 73 -17.53 8.99 -10.70
C GLU A 73 -18.51 8.02 -11.39
N LYS A 74 -18.04 6.80 -11.66
CA LYS A 74 -18.81 5.73 -12.31
C LYS A 74 -19.53 4.82 -11.30
N ASN A 75 -19.53 5.16 -10.01
CA ASN A 75 -20.12 4.36 -8.93
C ASN A 75 -19.60 2.91 -8.86
N ILE A 76 -18.33 2.70 -9.20
CA ILE A 76 -17.64 1.43 -9.09
C ILE A 76 -17.00 1.33 -7.70
N PRO A 77 -17.30 0.28 -6.89
CA PRO A 77 -16.73 0.14 -5.56
C PRO A 77 -15.20 0.03 -5.60
N LYS A 78 -14.54 0.86 -4.78
CA LYS A 78 -13.12 0.75 -4.47
C LYS A 78 -12.97 -0.31 -3.38
N ALA A 79 -12.28 -1.41 -3.70
CA ALA A 79 -12.00 -2.48 -2.76
C ALA A 79 -10.55 -2.41 -2.26
N HIS A 80 -10.18 -3.22 -1.27
CA HIS A 80 -8.80 -3.32 -0.78
C HIS A 80 -7.79 -3.51 -1.93
N GLY A 81 -8.10 -4.40 -2.89
CA GLY A 81 -7.26 -4.61 -4.08
C GLY A 81 -7.09 -3.37 -4.98
N SER A 82 -8.06 -2.45 -4.98
CA SER A 82 -7.98 -1.18 -5.71
C SER A 82 -6.95 -0.25 -5.10
N TYR A 83 -6.96 -0.12 -3.76
CA TYR A 83 -5.97 0.66 -3.01
C TYR A 83 -4.56 0.08 -3.14
N ILE A 84 -4.42 -1.25 -3.08
CA ILE A 84 -3.14 -1.93 -3.35
C ILE A 84 -2.61 -1.54 -4.74
N ALA A 85 -3.45 -1.65 -5.76
CA ALA A 85 -3.04 -1.39 -7.14
C ALA A 85 -2.56 0.06 -7.34
N ILE A 86 -3.29 1.05 -6.81
CA ILE A 86 -2.89 2.46 -6.97
C ILE A 86 -1.66 2.81 -6.11
N ILE A 87 -1.59 2.34 -4.86
CA ILE A 87 -0.45 2.62 -3.99
C ILE A 87 0.82 1.98 -4.55
N GLN A 88 0.73 0.75 -5.08
CA GLN A 88 1.85 0.10 -5.76
C GLN A 88 2.27 0.88 -7.02
N ALA A 89 1.31 1.34 -7.82
CA ALA A 89 1.58 2.11 -9.04
C ALA A 89 2.27 3.47 -8.76
N LEU A 90 1.96 4.11 -7.63
CA LEU A 90 2.60 5.38 -7.25
C LEU A 90 3.97 5.17 -6.59
N GLY A 91 4.15 4.06 -5.88
CA GLY A 91 5.36 3.77 -5.13
C GLY A 91 6.54 3.27 -5.96
N SER A 92 6.30 2.61 -7.11
CA SER A 92 7.37 1.98 -7.88
C SER A 92 8.33 2.96 -8.54
N ASP A 93 7.86 4.13 -8.99
CA ASP A 93 8.68 5.03 -9.83
C ASP A 93 8.36 6.54 -9.68
N CYS A 94 7.36 6.92 -8.87
CA CYS A 94 6.80 8.27 -8.88
C CYS A 94 6.76 8.96 -7.50
N THR A 95 7.58 8.50 -6.55
CA THR A 95 7.51 8.73 -5.10
C THR A 95 6.88 10.07 -4.69
N ASN A 96 5.55 10.07 -4.50
CA ASN A 96 4.83 11.13 -3.81
C ASN A 96 4.24 10.54 -2.53
N ASN A 97 5.05 10.56 -1.47
CA ASN A 97 4.66 10.00 -0.18
C ASN A 97 3.39 10.64 0.37
N ASP A 98 3.14 11.93 0.09
CA ASP A 98 1.96 12.64 0.57
C ASP A 98 0.68 12.08 -0.07
N VAL A 99 0.70 11.81 -1.38
CA VAL A 99 -0.44 11.19 -2.08
C VAL A 99 -0.65 9.76 -1.62
N ILE A 100 0.43 8.98 -1.44
CA ILE A 100 0.33 7.62 -0.92
C ILE A 100 -0.25 7.61 0.50
N ASP A 101 0.19 8.53 1.35
CA ASP A 101 -0.30 8.67 2.72
C ASP A 101 -1.78 9.06 2.72
N ALA A 102 -2.20 9.99 1.86
CA ALA A 102 -3.61 10.37 1.72
C ALA A 102 -4.49 9.19 1.25
N LEU A 103 -4.02 8.40 0.27
CA LEU A 103 -4.72 7.20 -0.19
C LEU A 103 -4.80 6.13 0.89
N TYR A 104 -3.76 5.99 1.71
CA TYR A 104 -3.76 5.06 2.82
C TYR A 104 -4.76 5.47 3.90
N GLU A 105 -4.87 6.75 4.25
CA GLU A 105 -5.91 7.25 5.17
C GLU A 105 -7.31 7.07 4.58
N ASP A 106 -7.51 7.39 3.30
CA ASP A 106 -8.77 7.18 2.59
C ASP A 106 -9.20 5.71 2.58
N MET A 107 -8.26 4.78 2.47
CA MET A 107 -8.52 3.34 2.59
C MET A 107 -9.03 2.98 4.00
N LEU A 108 -8.38 3.50 5.05
CA LEU A 108 -8.77 3.22 6.43
C LEU A 108 -10.17 3.74 6.77
N THR A 109 -10.58 4.86 6.18
CA THR A 109 -11.92 5.44 6.38
C THR A 109 -12.98 4.76 5.53
N SER A 110 -12.65 4.42 4.28
CA SER A 110 -13.59 3.85 3.31
C SER A 110 -13.83 2.35 3.49
N LEU A 111 -12.92 1.64 4.16
CA LEU A 111 -13.02 0.19 4.40
C LEU A 111 -13.07 -0.11 5.91
N PRO A 112 -14.23 -0.02 6.59
CA PRO A 112 -14.32 -0.10 8.05
C PRO A 112 -13.76 -1.39 8.65
N ASP A 113 -13.99 -2.54 8.01
CA ASP A 113 -13.48 -3.83 8.49
C ASP A 113 -11.95 -3.89 8.51
N PHE A 114 -11.32 -3.21 7.54
CA PHE A 114 -9.88 -3.04 7.51
C PHE A 114 -9.47 -1.95 8.52
N GLY A 115 -10.06 -0.76 8.43
CA GLY A 115 -9.78 0.39 9.27
C GLY A 115 -9.85 0.09 10.77
N GLN A 116 -10.85 -0.64 11.25
CA GLN A 116 -10.99 -0.98 12.67
C GLN A 116 -9.81 -1.80 13.22
N ARG A 117 -9.17 -2.62 12.40
CA ARG A 117 -7.93 -3.34 12.78
C ARG A 117 -6.76 -2.39 13.03
N TRP A 118 -6.81 -1.19 12.44
CA TRP A 118 -5.71 -0.24 12.31
C TRP A 118 -5.96 1.14 12.95
N LEU A 119 -7.18 1.40 13.42
CA LEU A 119 -7.59 2.61 14.12
C LEU A 119 -7.04 2.69 15.55
N ARG A 120 -6.55 1.57 16.08
CA ARG A 120 -5.83 1.50 17.34
C ARG A 120 -4.52 0.81 17.05
N LEU A 121 -3.40 1.47 17.38
CA LEU A 121 -2.21 0.72 17.75
C LEU A 121 -2.69 -0.42 18.66
N ASN A 122 -2.36 -1.66 18.30
CA ASN A 122 -2.84 -2.82 19.04
C ASN A 122 -2.60 -2.55 20.53
N ARG A 123 -3.51 -2.95 21.45
CA ARG A 123 -3.33 -2.77 22.92
C ARG A 123 -1.96 -3.27 23.42
N HIS A 124 -1.28 -4.08 22.62
CA HIS A 124 0.03 -4.67 22.85
C HIS A 124 1.21 -3.86 22.29
N GLY A 125 0.98 -2.76 21.58
CA GLY A 125 2.05 -1.91 21.08
C GLY A 125 2.71 -2.38 19.80
N MET A 126 1.93 -3.02 18.93
CA MET A 126 2.45 -3.69 17.73
C MET A 126 1.75 -3.15 16.49
N LEU A 127 2.54 -2.88 15.44
CA LEU A 127 2.06 -2.53 14.10
C LEU A 127 2.13 -3.77 13.21
N ASP A 128 1.01 -4.28 12.71
CA ASP A 128 0.95 -5.62 12.09
C ASP A 128 0.85 -5.61 10.55
N LEU A 129 1.97 -5.46 9.84
CA LEU A 129 2.03 -5.20 8.40
C LEU A 129 1.94 -6.47 7.53
N HIS A 130 1.42 -7.60 8.01
CA HIS A 130 1.47 -8.88 7.27
C HIS A 130 0.71 -8.86 5.94
N ASP A 131 -0.39 -8.12 5.85
CA ASP A 131 -1.21 -7.99 4.63
C ASP A 131 -0.79 -6.78 3.77
N HIS A 132 0.36 -6.17 4.06
CA HIS A 132 0.79 -4.93 3.40
C HIS A 132 1.76 -5.18 2.26
N SER A 133 1.53 -4.48 1.14
CA SER A 133 2.60 -4.28 0.18
C SER A 133 3.68 -3.36 0.76
N GLN A 134 4.88 -3.38 0.16
CA GLN A 134 6.00 -2.52 0.54
C GLN A 134 5.59 -1.06 0.80
N TYR A 135 4.85 -0.46 -0.13
CA TYR A 135 4.50 0.95 -0.07
C TYR A 135 3.37 1.24 0.93
N MET A 136 2.44 0.30 1.12
CA MET A 136 1.42 0.43 2.16
C MET A 136 2.07 0.33 3.55
N ALA A 137 3.03 -0.57 3.73
CA ALA A 137 3.78 -0.68 4.98
C ALA A 137 4.57 0.59 5.30
N GLN A 138 5.17 1.20 4.28
CA GLN A 138 5.86 2.47 4.44
C GLN A 138 4.90 3.62 4.81
N ALA A 139 3.70 3.66 4.22
CA ALA A 139 2.66 4.62 4.55
C ALA A 139 2.13 4.41 5.99
N ALA A 140 1.88 3.15 6.36
CA ALA A 140 1.46 2.77 7.71
C ALA A 140 2.50 3.17 8.77
N THR A 141 3.79 2.98 8.47
CA THR A 141 4.90 3.36 9.35
C THR A 141 4.97 4.87 9.53
N ARG A 142 4.88 5.66 8.45
CA ARG A 142 4.81 7.14 8.56
C ARG A 142 3.61 7.60 9.36
N ARG A 143 2.44 7.02 9.09
CA ARG A 143 1.21 7.33 9.83
C ARG A 143 1.38 7.06 11.33
N LEU A 144 1.95 5.91 11.69
CA LEU A 144 2.24 5.57 13.07
C LEU A 144 3.13 6.64 13.73
N LEU A 145 4.27 6.94 13.10
CA LEU A 145 5.21 7.92 13.62
C LEU A 145 4.55 9.30 13.81
N ARG A 146 3.71 9.74 12.87
CA ARG A 146 2.89 10.96 12.99
C ARG A 146 1.92 10.93 14.17
N ILE A 147 1.29 9.79 14.46
CA ILE A 147 0.39 9.63 15.62
C ILE A 147 1.18 9.72 16.92
N LEU A 148 2.32 9.03 17.00
CA LEU A 148 3.17 9.03 18.19
C LEU A 148 3.71 10.44 18.51
N GLN A 149 4.10 11.21 17.49
CA GLN A 149 4.51 12.61 17.67
C GLN A 149 3.39 13.54 18.15
N LYS A 150 2.12 13.25 17.80
CA LYS A 150 0.96 14.08 18.18
C LYS A 150 0.40 13.77 19.56
N GLN A 151 0.68 12.58 20.12
CA GLN A 151 0.26 12.25 21.48
C GLN A 151 1.11 13.03 22.49
N GLU A 152 0.51 14.02 23.17
CA GLU A 152 1.18 14.76 24.24
C GLU A 152 1.58 13.81 25.39
N GLY A 153 2.87 13.82 25.79
CA GLY A 153 3.34 13.15 27.00
C GLY A 153 4.47 12.12 26.86
N TYR A 154 5.18 12.04 25.73
CA TYR A 154 6.39 11.20 25.57
C TYR A 154 7.66 11.78 26.23
N ASP A 155 7.53 12.80 27.10
CA ASP A 155 8.63 13.33 27.91
C ASP A 155 9.10 12.36 29.02
N SER A 156 8.35 11.27 29.29
CA SER A 156 8.73 10.22 30.24
C SER A 156 9.20 8.94 29.54
N PRO A 157 10.38 8.37 29.89
CA PRO A 157 10.90 7.11 29.35
C PRO A 157 9.95 5.91 29.53
N GLU A 158 8.99 6.00 30.45
CA GLU A 158 8.03 4.94 30.76
C GLU A 158 6.91 4.83 29.71
N LYS A 159 6.56 5.92 29.01
CA LYS A 159 5.54 5.92 27.93
C LYS A 159 6.09 5.54 26.55
N SER A 160 7.41 5.69 26.34
CA SER A 160 8.17 5.06 25.23
C SER A 160 8.07 3.54 25.16
N SER A 161 7.42 2.90 26.15
CA SER A 161 7.19 1.46 26.24
C SER A 161 5.98 0.96 25.42
N GLU A 162 5.14 1.86 24.90
CA GLU A 162 3.90 1.46 24.23
C GLU A 162 4.08 0.97 22.80
N LEU A 163 5.14 1.32 22.06
CA LEU A 163 5.46 0.65 20.79
C LEU A 163 6.63 -0.31 21.00
N LYS A 164 6.35 -1.61 20.96
CA LYS A 164 7.34 -2.66 21.24
C LYS A 164 8.03 -3.16 19.96
N CYS A 165 7.29 -3.32 18.87
CA CYS A 165 7.81 -3.82 17.60
C CYS A 165 6.84 -3.58 16.44
N ILE A 166 7.39 -3.56 15.22
CA ILE A 166 6.66 -3.65 13.97
C ILE A 166 6.71 -5.11 13.50
N ILE A 167 5.57 -5.71 13.19
CA ILE A 167 5.48 -7.04 12.58
C ILE A 167 5.42 -6.82 11.07
N VAL A 168 6.32 -7.46 10.31
CA VAL A 168 6.50 -7.29 8.86
C VAL A 168 6.31 -8.60 8.09
N GLY A 169 5.78 -9.67 8.69
CA GLY A 169 5.35 -10.86 7.96
C GLY A 169 5.47 -12.19 8.68
N GLN A 170 5.13 -13.27 7.97
CA GLN A 170 5.23 -14.66 8.44
C GLN A 170 6.57 -15.29 8.06
N GLY A 171 7.47 -15.46 9.04
CA GLY A 171 8.63 -16.35 8.96
C GLY A 171 9.65 -16.04 7.84
N ASN A 172 10.85 -16.62 7.94
CA ASN A 172 11.98 -16.34 7.03
C ASN A 172 11.82 -16.86 5.59
N ASP A 173 10.73 -17.57 5.26
CA ASP A 173 10.69 -18.42 4.06
C ASP A 173 9.89 -17.83 2.89
N SER A 174 9.35 -16.61 3.01
CA SER A 174 8.75 -15.89 1.87
C SER A 174 9.66 -14.75 1.39
N ALA A 175 9.99 -14.76 0.10
CA ALA A 175 10.83 -13.71 -0.52
C ALA A 175 10.23 -12.30 -0.33
N ASP A 176 8.89 -12.21 -0.31
CA ASP A 176 8.14 -10.97 -0.16
C ASP A 176 8.26 -10.37 1.26
N GLY A 177 8.28 -11.21 2.31
CA GLY A 177 8.41 -10.76 3.70
C GLY A 177 9.77 -10.13 4.00
N LEU A 178 10.85 -10.67 3.43
CA LEU A 178 12.19 -10.10 3.59
C LEU A 178 12.33 -8.74 2.89
N GLN A 179 11.69 -8.57 1.73
CA GLN A 179 11.68 -7.29 1.02
C GLN A 179 10.91 -6.23 1.81
N LEU A 180 9.76 -6.59 2.37
CA LEU A 180 8.96 -5.72 3.22
C LEU A 180 9.75 -5.22 4.43
N LEU A 181 10.40 -6.16 5.14
CA LEU A 181 11.23 -5.88 6.29
C LEU A 181 12.33 -4.86 5.97
N LYS A 182 13.11 -5.12 4.92
CA LYS A 182 14.20 -4.21 4.49
C LYS A 182 13.69 -2.83 4.12
N ALA A 183 12.53 -2.75 3.48
CA ALA A 183 11.95 -1.47 3.07
C ALA A 183 11.48 -0.61 4.26
N VAL A 184 10.95 -1.24 5.31
CA VAL A 184 10.58 -0.56 6.56
C VAL A 184 11.84 -0.15 7.34
N GLN A 185 12.86 -1.01 7.42
CA GLN A 185 14.14 -0.69 8.04
C GLN A 185 14.80 0.53 7.38
N ALA A 186 14.97 0.49 6.05
CA ALA A 186 15.58 1.59 5.30
C ALA A 186 14.80 2.90 5.48
N GLN A 187 13.47 2.83 5.58
CA GLN A 187 12.65 4.00 5.86
C GLN A 187 12.95 4.60 7.24
N LEU A 188 13.07 3.78 8.27
CA LEU A 188 13.37 4.23 9.64
C LEU A 188 14.78 4.83 9.75
N GLU A 189 15.75 4.23 9.05
CA GLU A 189 17.14 4.72 8.98
C GLU A 189 17.27 6.02 8.19
N SER A 190 16.35 6.29 7.25
CA SER A 190 16.33 7.54 6.47
C SER A 190 15.78 8.75 7.23
N LEU A 191 15.22 8.54 8.43
CA LEU A 191 14.69 9.61 9.27
C LEU A 191 15.82 10.49 9.84
N SER A 192 15.46 11.69 10.28
CA SER A 192 16.36 12.61 10.98
C SER A 192 15.75 13.04 12.33
N PRO A 193 16.30 12.61 13.48
CA PRO A 193 17.37 11.62 13.63
C PRO A 193 16.95 10.19 13.19
N PRO A 194 17.88 9.31 12.79
CA PRO A 194 17.55 7.97 12.34
C PRO A 194 17.06 7.09 13.50
N ILE A 195 16.14 6.15 13.22
CA ILE A 195 15.66 5.17 14.19
C ILE A 195 16.24 3.80 13.84
N ALA A 196 17.20 3.29 14.63
CA ALA A 196 17.72 1.95 14.39
C ALA A 196 16.68 0.87 14.73
N SER A 197 16.75 -0.24 14.02
CA SER A 197 15.85 -1.38 14.23
C SER A 197 16.57 -2.71 14.01
N TYR A 198 16.09 -3.77 14.65
CA TYR A 198 16.71 -5.10 14.60
C TYR A 198 15.66 -6.21 14.60
N THR A 199 15.99 -7.31 13.94
CA THR A 199 15.16 -8.51 13.96
C THR A 199 15.30 -9.22 15.30
N GLN A 200 14.19 -9.72 15.85
CA GLN A 200 14.24 -10.50 17.09
C GLN A 200 14.71 -11.93 16.80
N SER A 201 15.62 -12.45 17.64
CA SER A 201 16.22 -13.78 17.50
C SER A 201 15.20 -14.93 17.52
N GLU A 202 14.07 -14.73 18.19
CA GLU A 202 13.01 -15.74 18.35
C GLU A 202 11.88 -15.60 17.30
N ASN A 203 11.80 -14.47 16.58
CA ASN A 203 10.81 -14.25 15.54
C ASN A 203 11.31 -13.25 14.49
N SER A 204 11.81 -13.77 13.37
CA SER A 204 12.40 -12.97 12.31
C SER A 204 11.42 -12.08 11.54
N GLY A 205 10.11 -12.28 11.71
CA GLY A 205 9.06 -11.40 11.20
C GLY A 205 8.80 -10.17 12.08
N GLN A 206 9.48 -10.06 13.23
CA GLN A 206 9.36 -8.92 14.14
C GLN A 206 10.58 -8.01 14.07
N LEU A 207 10.30 -6.75 13.80
CA LEU A 207 11.25 -5.66 13.77
C LEU A 207 11.11 -4.83 15.06
N ALA A 208 12.05 -5.01 15.98
CA ALA A 208 12.13 -4.20 17.20
C ALA A 208 12.77 -2.86 16.89
N LEU A 209 12.24 -1.79 17.47
CA LEU A 209 12.81 -0.44 17.35
C LEU A 209 13.73 -0.16 18.53
N ASN A 210 14.84 0.54 18.28
CA ASN A 210 15.67 1.05 19.35
C ASN A 210 14.89 2.13 20.13
N LYS A 211 14.66 1.86 21.42
CA LYS A 211 13.87 2.75 22.29
C LYS A 211 14.50 4.13 22.46
N ARG A 212 15.83 4.20 22.49
CA ARG A 212 16.56 5.47 22.64
C ARG A 212 16.37 6.32 21.39
N ASP A 213 16.66 5.74 20.23
CA ASP A 213 16.58 6.44 18.94
C ASP A 213 15.14 6.88 18.63
N LEU A 214 14.15 6.03 18.93
CA LEU A 214 12.73 6.40 18.82
C LEU A 214 12.39 7.56 19.76
N GLY A 215 12.86 7.53 21.02
CA GLY A 215 12.65 8.61 21.97
C GLY A 215 13.29 9.94 21.54
N ASP A 216 14.50 9.87 20.99
CA ASP A 216 15.22 11.03 20.47
C ASP A 216 14.52 11.61 19.23
N TRP A 217 14.03 10.74 18.33
CA TRP A 217 13.22 11.15 17.18
C TRP A 217 11.89 11.80 17.57
N LEU A 218 11.17 11.23 18.54
CA LEU A 218 9.89 11.78 19.00
C LEU A 218 10.01 13.18 19.63
N LYS A 219 11.14 13.48 20.28
CA LYS A 219 11.45 14.80 20.84
C LYS A 219 11.79 15.83 19.77
N HIS A 220 12.30 15.38 18.62
CA HIS A 220 12.53 16.23 17.46
C HIS A 220 11.19 16.51 16.78
N LYS A 221 10.60 17.67 17.09
CA LYS A 221 9.49 18.18 16.28
C LYS A 221 10.06 18.62 14.93
N ALA A 222 9.65 17.93 13.87
CA ALA A 222 9.87 18.35 12.48
C ALA A 222 9.10 19.65 12.19
#